data_AF-A0A3M8W156-F1
#
_entry.id   AF-A0A3M8W156-F1
#
_cell.length_a   1.000
_cell.length_b   1.000
_cell.length_c   1.000
_cell.angle_alpha   90.00
_cell.angle_beta   90.00
_cell.angle_gamma   90.00
#
_symmetry.space_group_name_H-M   'P 1'
#
loop_
_entity.id
_entity.type
_entity.pdbx_description
1 polymer ?
#
loop_
_entity_poly.entity_id
_entity_poly.type
_entity_poly.pdbx_seq_one_letter_code
_entity_poly.pdbx_strand_id
1 'polypeptide(L)' 'MTNEHPHEHHILNPATEEVIATVPAATPADVDAAVARAATAQRGWAA' A
#
# COMPACT_ATOMS: atom_id res chain seq x y z
N MET A 1 5.44 -3.34 21.66
CA MET A 1 4.38 -3.99 20.87
C MET A 1 4.95 -4.20 19.49
N THR A 2 5.36 -5.42 19.16
CA THR A 2 5.73 -5.78 17.78
C THR A 2 4.44 -5.82 16.98
N ASN A 3 4.18 -4.80 16.16
CA ASN A 3 3.05 -4.84 15.25
C ASN A 3 3.38 -5.86 14.16
N GLU A 4 2.97 -7.11 14.36
CA GLU A 4 2.92 -8.11 13.29
C GLU A 4 1.74 -7.73 12.38
N HIS A 5 1.99 -6.76 11.50
CA HIS A 5 1.07 -6.51 10.40
C HIS A 5 1.14 -7.69 9.44
N PRO A 6 0.00 -8.24 9.00
CA PRO A 6 0.00 -9.32 8.02
C PRO A 6 0.76 -8.87 6.77
N HIS A 7 1.64 -9.74 6.24
CA HIS A 7 2.48 -9.45 5.07
C HIS A 7 1.67 -9.25 3.76
N GLU A 8 0.39 -9.62 3.78
CA GLU A 8 -0.52 -9.55 2.64
C GLU A 8 -1.97 -9.32 3.08
N HIS A 9 -2.79 -8.89 2.13
CA HIS A 9 -4.22 -8.65 2.29
C HIS A 9 -4.99 -9.43 1.23
N HIS A 10 -6.01 -10.17 1.67
CA HIS A 10 -6.98 -10.81 0.80
C HIS A 10 -8.10 -9.82 0.49
N ILE A 11 -8.30 -9.55 -0.78
CA ILE A 11 -9.41 -8.72 -1.27
C ILE A 11 -10.59 -9.65 -1.49
N LEU A 12 -11.70 -9.38 -0.81
CA LEU A 12 -12.90 -10.20 -0.86
C LEU A 12 -13.94 -9.59 -1.80
N ASN A 13 -14.68 -10.46 -2.49
CA ASN A 13 -15.90 -10.08 -3.18
C ASN A 13 -16.99 -9.77 -2.15
N PRO A 14 -17.57 -8.55 -2.10
CA PRO A 14 -18.59 -8.22 -1.11
C PRO A 14 -19.91 -8.98 -1.28
N ALA A 15 -20.16 -9.62 -2.43
CA ALA A 15 -21.36 -10.41 -2.67
C ALA A 15 -21.24 -11.88 -2.26
N THR A 16 -20.03 -12.43 -2.20
CA THR A 16 -19.79 -13.87 -2.00
C THR A 16 -18.75 -14.21 -0.93
N GLU A 17 -18.03 -13.22 -0.41
CA GLU A 17 -16.88 -13.37 0.51
C GLU A 17 -15.70 -14.18 -0.05
N GLU A 18 -15.71 -14.50 -1.34
CA GLU A 18 -14.60 -15.20 -2.00
C GLU A 18 -13.42 -14.25 -2.26
N VAL A 19 -12.20 -14.77 -2.21
CA VAL A 19 -10.98 -13.99 -2.50
C VAL A 19 -10.87 -13.73 -4.01
N ILE A 20 -10.77 -12.47 -4.40
CA ILE A 20 -10.58 -12.06 -5.80
C ILE A 20 -9.13 -11.65 -6.11
N ALA A 21 -8.36 -11.30 -5.10
CA ALA A 21 -6.94 -10.97 -5.22
C ALA A 21 -6.23 -11.04 -3.86
N THR A 22 -4.92 -11.27 -3.92
CA THR A 22 -4.01 -11.07 -2.78
C THR A 22 -3.05 -9.94 -3.13
N VAL A 23 -2.91 -8.97 -2.24
CA VAL A 23 -1.99 -7.83 -2.39
C VAL A 23 -1.01 -7.80 -1.22
N PRO A 24 0.27 -7.41 -1.42
CA PRO A 24 1.20 -7.26 -0.32
C PRO A 24 0.78 -6.10 0.60
N ALA A 25 1.07 -6.22 1.89
CA ALA A 25 0.94 -5.12 2.83
C ALA A 25 2.17 -4.20 2.70
N ALA A 26 1.94 -2.91 2.47
CA ALA A 26 3.03 -1.94 2.42
C ALA A 26 3.69 -1.79 3.80
N THR A 27 5.01 -1.76 3.82
CA THR A 27 5.79 -1.48 5.03
C THR A 27 5.90 0.03 5.27
N PRO A 28 6.29 0.46 6.49
CA PRO A 28 6.61 1.86 6.74
C PRO A 28 7.70 2.41 5.78
N ALA A 29 8.71 1.60 5.46
CA ALA A 29 9.78 1.99 4.54
C ALA A 29 9.28 2.20 3.10
N ASP A 30 8.29 1.41 2.65
CA ASP A 30 7.66 1.61 1.34
C ASP A 30 6.93 2.95 1.27
N VAL A 31 6.25 3.33 2.35
CA VAL A 31 5.59 4.64 2.47
C VAL A 31 6.60 5.77 2.42
N ASP A 32 7.68 5.69 3.19
CA ASP A 32 8.74 6.70 3.19
C ASP A 32 9.34 6.89 1.79
N ALA A 33 9.65 5.80 1.10
CA ALA A 33 10.19 5.82 -0.25
C ALA A 33 9.17 6.38 -1.28
N ALA A 34 7.89 6.09 -1.12
CA ALA A 34 6.83 6.63 -1.97
C ALA A 34 6.69 8.16 -1.78
N VAL A 35 6.67 8.63 -0.53
CA VAL A 35 6.55 10.06 -0.21
C VAL A 35 7.76 10.84 -0.71
N ALA A 36 8.99 10.34 -0.53
CA ALA A 36 10.19 11.00 -1.03
C ALA A 36 10.19 11.18 -2.57
N ARG A 37 9.74 10.15 -3.30
CA ARG A 37 9.57 10.21 -4.75
C ARG A 37 8.48 11.21 -5.15
N ALA A 38 7.34 11.18 -4.46
CA ALA A 38 6.23 12.10 -4.71
C ALA A 38 6.65 13.56 -4.50
N ALA A 39 7.36 13.88 -3.40
CA ALA A 39 7.85 15.23 -3.13
C ALA A 39 8.81 15.74 -4.21
N THR A 40 9.60 14.85 -4.81
CA THR A 40 10.48 15.22 -5.93
C THR A 40 9.69 15.51 -7.20
N ALA A 41 8.74 14.64 -7.54
CA ALA A 41 7.90 14.77 -8.73
C ALA A 41 6.93 15.96 -8.65
N GLN A 42 6.50 16.33 -7.44
CA GLN A 42 5.49 17.37 -7.20
C GLN A 42 5.87 18.71 -7.84
N ARG A 43 7.16 19.09 -7.84
CA ARG A 43 7.63 20.33 -8.46
C ARG A 43 7.37 20.40 -9.97
N GLY A 44 7.53 19.27 -10.67
CA GLY A 44 7.27 19.20 -12.11
C GLY A 44 5.78 19.11 -12.43
N TRP A 45 5.00 18.48 -11.54
CA TRP A 45 3.55 18.39 -11.70
C TRP A 45 2.83 19.74 -11.49
N ALA A 46 3.32 20.56 -10.56
CA ALA A 46 2.67 21.81 -10.18
C ALA A 46 2.98 23.01 -11.10
N ALA A 47 3.80 22.82 -12.12
CA ALA A 47 4.26 23.88 -13.04
C ALA A 47 3.21 24.29 -14.08
#